data_AF-A0A2P8DFC8-F1
#
_entry.id   AF-A0A2P8DFC8-F1
#
_cell.length_a   1.000
_cell.length_b   1.000
_cell.length_c   1.000
_cell.angle_alpha   90.00
_cell.angle_beta   90.00
_cell.angle_gamma   90.00
#
_symmetry.space_group_name_H-M   'P 1'
#
loop_
_entity.id
_entity.type
_entity.pdbx_description
1 polymer ?
#
loop_
_entity_poly.entity_id
_entity_poly.type
_entity_poly.pdbx_seq_one_letter_code
_entity_poly.pdbx_strand_id
1 'polypeptide(L)'
;MRNRRTALAVLALTAALVSFTAACSTGSEDDGVDEPSAMSEATPERRTFDPSPAVEPGSEAAATLEQTTRKRVGALKIGLISVREGTASLSITGPGIEKRSPLVRKGAKGDVITLDNGITIAIDEVRAGRKSEDDPAPAGGSGSAVDLTVTQPE
;
A
#
# COMPACT_ATOMS: atom_id res chain seq x y z
N MET A 1 25.63 5.80 44.36
CA MET A 1 26.94 5.20 43.97
C MET A 1 26.75 4.60 42.58
N ARG A 2 27.57 4.88 41.54
CA ARG A 2 28.91 4.30 41.21
C ARG A 2 28.89 2.76 41.12
N ASN A 3 29.42 2.03 40.13
CA ASN A 3 30.03 2.23 38.77
C ASN A 3 29.85 0.88 37.99
N ARG A 4 30.13 0.63 36.69
CA ARG A 4 30.86 1.23 35.52
C ARG A 4 29.93 1.11 34.26
N ARG A 5 30.19 1.49 32.99
CA ARG A 5 31.32 2.03 32.17
C ARG A 5 32.48 1.11 31.69
N THR A 6 32.24 0.23 30.70
CA THR A 6 33.22 -0.33 29.70
C THR A 6 32.47 -1.16 28.61
N ALA A 7 32.85 -1.25 27.32
CA ALA A 7 33.80 -0.47 26.49
C ALA A 7 33.60 -0.77 24.97
N LEU A 8 34.41 -0.12 24.11
CA LEU A 8 34.69 -0.32 22.68
C LEU A 8 35.04 -1.78 22.28
N ALA A 9 35.05 -2.24 21.01
CA ALA A 9 34.61 -1.74 19.68
C ALA A 9 34.37 -2.98 18.76
N VAL A 10 34.19 -2.90 17.42
CA VAL A 10 35.22 -2.74 16.37
C VAL A 10 34.55 -2.47 15.01
N LEU A 11 35.26 -1.81 14.10
CA LEU A 11 34.83 -1.45 12.75
C LEU A 11 35.26 -2.51 11.72
N ALA A 12 34.37 -2.88 10.79
CA ALA A 12 34.70 -3.71 9.62
C ALA A 12 33.93 -3.24 8.38
N LEU A 13 34.69 -2.87 7.35
CA LEU A 13 34.20 -2.43 6.03
C LEU A 13 34.37 -3.58 5.04
N THR A 14 33.32 -3.94 4.28
CA THR A 14 33.46 -4.77 3.08
C THR A 14 32.37 -4.46 2.06
N ALA A 15 32.80 -4.02 0.88
CA ALA A 15 31.97 -3.94 -0.32
C ALA A 15 32.45 -5.00 -1.33
N ALA A 16 31.53 -5.57 -2.10
CA ALA A 16 31.85 -6.43 -3.24
C ALA A 16 30.79 -6.20 -4.33
N LEU A 17 31.22 -5.77 -5.52
CA LEU A 17 30.33 -5.65 -6.68
C LEU A 17 30.23 -6.99 -7.41
N VAL A 18 29.05 -7.20 -7.99
CA VAL A 18 28.78 -8.22 -9.03
C VAL A 18 29.34 -7.66 -10.35
N SER A 19 30.03 -8.44 -11.19
CA SER A 19 29.40 -9.16 -12.32
C SER A 19 30.34 -10.15 -13.01
N PHE A 20 29.73 -11.11 -13.72
CA PHE A 20 30.37 -12.14 -14.54
C PHE A 20 30.15 -11.86 -16.05
N THR A 21 30.62 -12.78 -16.91
CA THR A 21 30.54 -12.79 -18.40
C THR A 21 31.49 -11.80 -19.10
N ALA A 22 32.36 -12.12 -20.09
CA ALA A 22 32.70 -13.29 -20.94
C ALA A 22 32.26 -13.21 -22.42
N ALA A 23 33.22 -13.52 -23.32
CA ALA A 23 33.14 -13.55 -24.79
C ALA A 23 32.94 -12.17 -25.48
N CYS A 24 33.39 -11.91 -26.72
CA CYS A 24 34.10 -12.78 -27.69
C CYS A 24 35.06 -11.96 -28.61
N SER A 25 35.82 -12.65 -29.47
CA SER A 25 36.47 -12.08 -30.68
C SER A 25 35.39 -11.69 -31.72
N THR A 26 35.55 -10.81 -32.73
CA THR A 26 36.69 -10.34 -33.56
C THR A 26 36.72 -8.79 -33.60
N GLY A 27 37.63 -8.04 -34.24
CA GLY A 27 38.58 -8.26 -35.34
C GLY A 27 38.07 -7.60 -36.65
N SER A 28 39.00 -7.00 -37.42
CA SER A 28 38.82 -6.16 -38.63
C SER A 28 38.63 -4.64 -38.42
N GLU A 29 39.64 -3.89 -38.86
CA GLU A 29 39.55 -2.52 -39.37
C GLU A 29 38.78 -2.46 -40.70
N ASP A 30 38.05 -1.37 -40.95
CA ASP A 30 38.04 -0.70 -42.27
C ASP A 30 37.60 0.78 -42.13
N ASP A 31 37.88 1.60 -43.14
CA ASP A 31 37.61 3.05 -43.17
C ASP A 31 36.40 3.37 -44.06
N GLY A 32 35.52 4.31 -43.67
CA GLY A 32 34.65 4.97 -44.65
C GLY A 32 33.26 5.47 -44.23
N VAL A 33 33.06 6.77 -44.48
CA VAL A 33 31.93 7.35 -45.26
C VAL A 33 30.53 7.49 -44.60
N ASP A 34 30.14 8.77 -44.52
CA ASP A 34 28.81 9.40 -44.62
C ASP A 34 27.90 9.78 -43.42
N GLU A 35 27.11 10.82 -43.72
CA GLU A 35 26.03 11.54 -43.03
C GLU A 35 26.03 11.69 -41.48
N PRO A 36 25.95 12.95 -40.97
CA PRO A 36 25.51 13.20 -39.60
C PRO A 36 24.00 12.93 -39.49
N SER A 37 23.64 11.65 -39.34
CA SER A 37 22.27 11.17 -39.15
C SER A 37 21.50 12.06 -38.19
N ALA A 38 20.44 12.69 -38.68
CA ALA A 38 19.67 13.66 -37.90
C ALA A 38 19.17 13.03 -36.59
N MET A 39 19.59 13.59 -35.44
CA MET A 39 18.99 13.21 -34.17
C MET A 39 17.51 13.57 -34.21
N SER A 40 16.67 12.55 -34.37
CA SER A 40 15.23 12.69 -34.27
C SER A 40 14.90 13.18 -32.87
N GLU A 41 14.50 14.45 -32.77
CA GLU A 41 14.07 15.05 -31.52
C GLU A 41 12.87 14.25 -31.01
N ALA A 42 13.12 13.37 -30.04
CA ALA A 42 12.12 12.51 -29.42
C ALA A 42 11.10 13.42 -28.72
N THR A 43 10.05 13.77 -29.47
CA THR A 43 9.07 14.77 -29.07
C THR A 43 8.46 14.30 -27.75
N PRO A 44 8.58 15.07 -26.66
CA PRO A 44 8.28 14.56 -25.32
C PRO A 44 6.80 14.23 -25.24
N GLU A 45 6.49 12.92 -25.23
CA GLU A 45 5.13 12.43 -25.14
C GLU A 45 4.44 13.06 -23.93
N ARG A 46 3.45 13.90 -24.19
CA ARG A 46 2.62 14.49 -23.16
C ARG A 46 1.86 13.36 -22.48
N ARG A 47 2.38 12.90 -21.34
CA ARG A 47 1.65 12.01 -20.42
C ARG A 47 0.38 12.71 -19.99
N THR A 48 -0.72 12.43 -20.68
CA THR A 48 -2.05 12.86 -20.31
C THR A 48 -2.32 12.31 -18.92
N PHE A 49 -2.34 13.18 -17.92
CA PHE A 49 -2.74 12.82 -16.57
C PHE A 49 -4.25 12.57 -16.60
N ASP A 50 -4.63 11.30 -16.68
CA ASP A 50 -6.01 10.89 -16.50
C ASP A 50 -6.38 11.12 -15.03
N PRO A 51 -7.27 12.09 -14.71
CA PRO A 51 -7.67 12.31 -13.33
C PRO A 51 -8.45 11.08 -12.85
N SER A 52 -8.20 10.63 -11.61
CA SER A 52 -9.04 9.60 -11.01
C SER A 52 -10.52 9.96 -11.20
N PRO A 53 -11.39 9.01 -11.63
CA PRO A 53 -12.78 9.31 -11.89
C PRO A 53 -13.44 9.97 -10.67
N ALA A 54 -14.36 10.89 -10.96
CA ALA A 54 -15.24 11.44 -9.95
C ALA A 54 -16.03 10.31 -9.28
N VAL A 55 -16.43 10.53 -8.02
CA VAL A 55 -17.29 9.60 -7.30
C VAL A 55 -18.65 10.27 -7.25
N GLU A 56 -19.63 9.68 -7.92
CA GLU A 56 -20.97 10.25 -8.05
C GLU A 56 -21.70 10.31 -6.69
N PRO A 57 -22.56 11.30 -6.45
CA PRO A 57 -23.41 11.34 -5.26
C PRO A 57 -24.34 10.11 -5.20
N GLY A 58 -24.67 9.67 -3.99
CA GLY A 58 -25.47 8.46 -3.74
C GLY A 58 -24.82 7.14 -4.18
N SER A 59 -23.62 7.15 -4.77
CA SER A 59 -23.01 5.92 -5.33
C SER A 59 -22.45 4.98 -4.26
N GLU A 60 -22.60 3.68 -4.50
CA GLU A 60 -22.13 2.61 -3.61
C GLU A 60 -20.89 1.91 -4.17
N ALA A 61 -19.95 1.56 -3.28
CA ALA A 61 -18.75 0.80 -3.62
C ALA A 61 -18.48 -0.28 -2.55
N ALA A 62 -18.56 -1.55 -2.95
CA ALA A 62 -18.24 -2.70 -2.10
C ALA A 62 -16.77 -3.13 -2.24
N ALA A 63 -16.15 -3.61 -1.15
CA ALA A 63 -14.79 -4.14 -1.17
C ALA A 63 -14.48 -5.08 0.01
N THR A 64 -13.82 -6.21 -0.28
CA THR A 64 -13.10 -7.02 0.72
C THR A 64 -11.77 -6.36 1.08
N LEU A 65 -11.50 -6.12 2.36
CA LEU A 65 -10.20 -5.76 2.92
C LEU A 65 -9.62 -6.94 3.72
N GLU A 66 -8.41 -7.36 3.38
CA GLU A 66 -7.63 -8.32 4.18
C GLU A 66 -6.80 -7.56 5.24
N GLN A 67 -6.45 -8.21 6.35
CA GLN A 67 -5.71 -7.57 7.44
C GLN A 67 -4.35 -7.04 6.94
N THR A 68 -3.95 -5.87 7.44
CA THR A 68 -2.82 -5.04 6.99
C THR A 68 -2.97 -4.39 5.61
N THR A 69 -3.91 -4.82 4.76
CA THR A 69 -4.14 -4.20 3.44
C THR A 69 -4.87 -2.86 3.56
N ARG A 70 -4.75 -2.03 2.51
CA ARG A 70 -5.46 -0.76 2.33
C ARG A 70 -5.95 -0.65 0.89
N LYS A 71 -7.25 -0.47 0.67
CA LYS A 71 -7.85 -0.24 -0.66
C LYS A 71 -8.54 1.13 -0.71
N ARG A 72 -8.79 1.64 -1.92
CA ARG A 72 -9.69 2.78 -2.16
C ARG A 72 -11.08 2.23 -2.43
N VAL A 73 -12.09 2.81 -1.80
CA VAL A 73 -13.49 2.37 -1.85
C VAL A 73 -14.34 3.65 -1.89
N GLY A 74 -14.94 3.94 -3.04
CA GLY A 74 -15.52 5.26 -3.33
C GLY A 74 -14.49 6.40 -3.13
N ALA A 75 -14.90 7.45 -2.41
CA ALA A 75 -14.02 8.57 -2.03
C ALA A 75 -13.03 8.24 -0.89
N LEU A 76 -13.21 7.11 -0.18
CA LEU A 76 -12.40 6.74 0.97
C LEU A 76 -11.20 5.85 0.60
N LYS A 77 -10.16 5.90 1.43
CA LYS A 77 -9.09 4.90 1.51
C LYS A 77 -9.12 4.28 2.90
N ILE A 78 -9.47 2.99 2.94
CA ILE A 78 -9.75 2.22 4.15
C ILE A 78 -8.75 1.06 4.22
N GLY A 79 -8.31 0.69 5.43
CA GLY A 79 -7.53 -0.52 5.67
C GLY A 79 -7.89 -1.22 6.98
N LEU A 80 -7.80 -2.55 6.97
CA LEU A 80 -8.10 -3.40 8.13
C LEU A 80 -6.86 -3.52 9.02
N ILE A 81 -6.91 -2.91 10.21
CA ILE A 81 -5.81 -2.93 11.18
C ILE A 81 -5.72 -4.32 11.84
N SER A 82 -6.85 -4.82 12.33
CA SER A 82 -6.98 -6.16 12.92
C SER A 82 -8.44 -6.59 13.01
N VAL A 83 -8.67 -7.90 13.08
CA VAL A 83 -9.92 -8.50 13.54
C VAL A 83 -9.68 -9.10 14.93
N ARG A 84 -10.58 -8.86 15.88
CA ARG A 84 -10.57 -9.50 17.21
C ARG A 84 -12.01 -9.75 17.63
N GLU A 85 -12.33 -10.97 18.10
CA GLU A 85 -13.64 -11.29 18.69
C GLU A 85 -14.84 -10.87 17.80
N GLY A 86 -14.74 -11.16 16.48
CA GLY A 86 -15.77 -10.80 15.49
C GLY A 86 -15.83 -9.30 15.13
N THR A 87 -15.03 -8.45 15.78
CA THR A 87 -14.97 -7.00 15.54
C THR A 87 -13.79 -6.67 14.63
N ALA A 88 -14.04 -5.96 13.53
CA ALA A 88 -13.03 -5.36 12.69
C ALA A 88 -12.59 -3.99 13.26
N SER A 89 -11.31 -3.66 13.17
CA SER A 89 -10.77 -2.33 13.48
C SER A 89 -10.22 -1.71 12.19
N LEU A 90 -10.83 -0.61 11.75
CA LEU A 90 -10.56 0.05 10.48
C LEU A 90 -9.74 1.33 10.67
N SER A 91 -8.82 1.59 9.74
CA SER A 91 -8.15 2.89 9.55
C SER A 91 -8.74 3.54 8.30
N ILE A 92 -9.32 4.73 8.45
CA ILE A 92 -10.08 5.44 7.41
C ILE A 92 -9.40 6.78 7.11
N THR A 93 -9.26 7.10 5.83
CA THR A 93 -8.81 8.41 5.31
C THR A 93 -9.68 8.80 4.11
N GLY A 94 -9.93 10.09 3.90
CA GLY A 94 -10.83 10.56 2.85
C GLY A 94 -11.17 12.05 2.98
N PRO A 95 -12.20 12.54 2.27
CA PRO A 95 -12.72 13.90 2.45
C PRO A 95 -13.08 14.17 3.92
N GLY A 96 -12.77 15.36 4.44
CA GLY A 96 -13.03 15.72 5.84
C GLY A 96 -12.11 15.07 6.89
N ILE A 97 -11.29 14.07 6.53
CA ILE A 97 -10.36 13.39 7.47
C ILE A 97 -8.92 13.86 7.20
N GLU A 98 -8.20 14.25 8.26
CA GLU A 98 -6.80 14.68 8.12
C GLU A 98 -5.91 13.52 7.66
N LYS A 99 -5.18 13.70 6.56
CA LYS A 99 -4.29 12.67 5.97
C LYS A 99 -3.17 12.21 6.92
N ARG A 100 -2.79 13.01 7.92
CA ARG A 100 -1.78 12.66 8.95
C ARG A 100 -2.38 11.98 10.19
N SER A 101 -3.69 12.10 10.38
CA SER A 101 -4.42 11.58 11.55
C SER A 101 -5.60 10.70 11.08
N PRO A 102 -5.34 9.50 10.53
CA PRO A 102 -6.40 8.60 10.06
C PRO A 102 -7.43 8.30 11.16
N LEU A 103 -8.70 8.39 10.81
CA LEU A 103 -9.78 8.05 11.74
C LEU A 103 -9.76 6.54 11.99
N VAL A 104 -9.69 6.14 13.26
CA VAL A 104 -9.81 4.73 13.66
C VAL A 104 -11.23 4.48 14.15
N ARG A 105 -11.90 3.51 13.54
CA ARG A 105 -13.22 3.02 13.94
C ARG A 105 -13.19 1.51 14.16
N LYS A 106 -14.20 1.00 14.84
CA LYS A 106 -14.45 -0.43 15.04
C LYS A 106 -15.90 -0.74 14.70
N GLY A 107 -16.16 -1.96 14.28
CA GLY A 107 -17.52 -2.50 14.16
C GLY A 107 -17.51 -4.00 13.88
N ALA A 108 -18.63 -4.64 14.15
CA ALA A 108 -18.93 -6.03 13.83
C ALA A 108 -19.81 -6.13 12.56
N LYS A 109 -20.14 -7.35 12.15
CA LYS A 109 -21.09 -7.58 11.05
C LYS A 109 -22.44 -6.94 11.35
N GLY A 110 -22.96 -6.17 10.39
CA GLY A 110 -24.23 -5.44 10.48
C GLY A 110 -24.11 -4.00 11.00
N ASP A 111 -22.93 -3.58 11.48
CA ASP A 111 -22.72 -2.19 11.90
C ASP A 111 -22.63 -1.25 10.68
N VAL A 112 -23.20 -0.05 10.83
CA VAL A 112 -23.04 1.05 9.88
C VAL A 112 -22.31 2.21 10.56
N ILE A 113 -21.18 2.60 10.00
CA ILE A 113 -20.35 3.72 10.46
C ILE A 113 -20.62 4.93 9.58
N THR A 114 -21.43 5.87 10.05
CA THR A 114 -21.59 7.19 9.43
C THR A 114 -20.40 8.09 9.78
N LEU A 115 -19.89 8.82 8.79
CA LEU A 115 -18.85 9.84 8.95
C LEU A 115 -19.46 11.24 8.96
N ASP A 116 -18.75 12.21 9.56
CA ASP A 116 -19.21 13.60 9.70
C ASP A 116 -19.44 14.34 8.37
N ASN A 117 -19.01 13.74 7.25
CA ASN A 117 -19.17 14.22 5.88
C ASN A 117 -20.35 13.56 5.13
N GLY A 118 -21.17 12.75 5.81
CA GLY A 118 -22.32 12.05 5.23
C GLY A 118 -22.02 10.69 4.58
N ILE A 119 -20.75 10.33 4.33
CA ILE A 119 -20.39 9.01 3.80
C ILE A 119 -20.65 7.94 4.87
N THR A 120 -21.30 6.84 4.49
CA THR A 120 -21.50 5.68 5.35
C THR A 120 -20.57 4.52 4.97
N ILE A 121 -20.29 3.65 5.94
CA ILE A 121 -19.56 2.39 5.75
C ILE A 121 -20.35 1.29 6.45
N ALA A 122 -21.01 0.42 5.69
CA ALA A 122 -21.63 -0.80 6.20
C ALA A 122 -20.58 -1.93 6.31
N ILE A 123 -20.65 -2.75 7.36
CA ILE A 123 -19.78 -3.91 7.56
C ILE A 123 -20.59 -5.19 7.28
N ASP A 124 -20.40 -5.76 6.09
CA ASP A 124 -21.24 -6.82 5.55
C ASP A 124 -20.85 -8.21 6.09
N GLU A 125 -19.56 -8.44 6.34
CA GLU A 125 -19.02 -9.69 6.90
C GLU A 125 -17.68 -9.43 7.60
N VAL A 126 -17.45 -10.02 8.78
CA VAL A 126 -16.14 -10.00 9.46
C VAL A 126 -15.60 -11.41 9.60
N ARG A 127 -14.54 -11.74 8.87
CA ARG A 127 -13.86 -13.05 8.88
C ARG A 127 -12.62 -12.97 9.76
N ALA A 128 -12.59 -13.72 10.85
CA ALA A 128 -11.38 -13.88 11.66
C ALA A 128 -10.47 -14.95 11.04
N GLY A 129 -9.20 -14.60 10.82
CA GLY A 129 -8.17 -15.56 10.44
C GLY A 129 -7.90 -16.55 11.58
N ARG A 130 -7.53 -17.78 11.22
CA ARG A 130 -7.15 -18.77 12.24
C ARG A 130 -5.83 -18.33 12.88
N LYS A 131 -5.73 -18.47 14.20
CA LYS A 131 -4.41 -18.54 14.83
C LYS A 131 -3.79 -19.89 14.45
N SER A 132 -2.61 -19.87 13.82
CA SER A 132 -1.71 -21.03 13.89
C SER A 132 -1.17 -21.11 15.31
N GLU A 133 -1.16 -22.30 15.90
CA GLU A 133 -0.72 -22.48 17.30
C GLU A 133 0.82 -22.34 17.45
N ASP A 134 1.56 -22.49 16.35
CA ASP A 134 3.03 -22.37 16.28
C ASP A 134 3.56 -20.93 16.05
N ASP A 135 2.71 -19.91 15.87
CA ASP A 135 3.17 -18.54 15.58
C ASP A 135 3.15 -17.64 16.85
N PRO A 136 4.31 -17.27 17.42
CA PRO A 136 4.38 -16.38 18.58
C PRO A 136 4.18 -14.90 18.24
N ALA A 137 3.95 -14.52 16.97
CA ALA A 137 3.77 -13.13 16.57
C ALA A 137 2.43 -12.53 17.09
N PRO A 138 2.42 -11.25 17.52
CA PRO A 138 1.25 -10.65 18.15
C PRO A 138 0.11 -10.31 17.15
N ALA A 139 -0.82 -11.26 16.99
CA ALA A 139 -2.18 -11.05 16.45
C ALA A 139 -2.28 -10.50 15.01
N GLY A 140 -1.46 -11.03 14.11
CA GLY A 140 -1.55 -10.83 12.64
C GLY A 140 -2.08 -12.06 11.90
N GLY A 141 -3.20 -12.65 12.34
CA GLY A 141 -3.67 -13.94 11.83
C GLY A 141 -4.04 -13.91 10.33
N SER A 142 -3.26 -14.63 9.52
CA SER A 142 -3.51 -14.81 8.07
C SER A 142 -4.94 -15.25 7.78
N GLY A 143 -5.53 -14.67 6.74
CA GLY A 143 -6.93 -14.90 6.37
C GLY A 143 -7.96 -14.08 7.15
N SER A 144 -7.53 -13.16 8.04
CA SER A 144 -8.44 -12.15 8.62
C SER A 144 -8.87 -11.14 7.56
N ALA A 145 -10.16 -10.95 7.37
CA ALA A 145 -10.73 -10.05 6.37
C ALA A 145 -12.06 -9.42 6.83
N VAL A 146 -12.47 -8.35 6.15
CA VAL A 146 -13.78 -7.71 6.28
C VAL A 146 -14.32 -7.39 4.90
N ASP A 147 -15.57 -7.74 4.64
CA ASP A 147 -16.32 -7.21 3.49
C ASP A 147 -17.10 -5.98 3.97
N LEU A 148 -17.04 -4.90 3.20
CA LEU A 148 -17.72 -3.64 3.51
C LEU A 148 -18.26 -2.96 2.25
N THR A 149 -19.25 -2.11 2.45
CA THR A 149 -19.88 -1.29 1.42
C THR A 149 -19.85 0.18 1.85
N VAL A 150 -19.45 1.07 0.94
CA VAL A 150 -19.32 2.51 1.18
C VAL A 150 -20.28 3.27 0.27
N THR A 151 -21.23 3.98 0.86
CA THR A 151 -22.24 4.78 0.13
C THR A 151 -21.92 6.26 0.29
N GLN A 152 -21.88 7.00 -0.83
CA GLN A 152 -21.69 8.46 -0.81
C GLN A 152 -22.98 9.17 -0.34
N PRO A 153 -22.88 10.38 0.24
CA PRO A 153 -24.05 11.25 0.39
C PRO A 153 -24.66 11.62 -0.97
N GLU A 154 -25.95 11.97 -0.96
CA GLU A 154 -26.67 12.60 -2.08
C GLU A 154 -26.27 14.06 -2.30
#